data_AF-A0A7W8W2A6-F1
#
_entry.id   AF-A0A7W8W2A6-F1
#
_cell.length_a   1.000
_cell.length_b   1.000
_cell.length_c   1.000
_cell.angle_alpha   90.00
_cell.angle_beta   90.00
_cell.angle_gamma   90.00
#
_symmetry.space_group_name_H-M   'P 1'
#
loop_
_entity.id
_entity.type
_entity.pdbx_description
1 polymer ?
#
loop_
_entity_poly.entity_id
_entity_poly.type
_entity_poly.pdbx_seq_one_letter_code
_entity_poly.pdbx_strand_id
1 'polypeptide(L)' 'MTIDDADLLAYVDRTLAHARAADIERAMHESVDIANRVIWLMASKFPYTEIVGRQSLPALPVALRLRIDRLIAAA' A
#
# COMPACT_ATOMS: atom_id res chain seq x y z
N MET A 1 19.37 -16.56 -1.76
CA MET A 1 18.11 -16.21 -1.09
C MET A 1 17.10 -15.90 -2.17
N THR A 2 15.92 -16.51 -2.15
CA THR A 2 14.84 -16.13 -3.08
C THR A 2 14.11 -14.92 -2.49
N ILE A 3 14.06 -13.82 -3.24
CA ILE A 3 13.24 -12.65 -2.96
C ILE A 3 12.04 -12.76 -3.90
N ASP A 4 10.85 -12.92 -3.31
CA ASP A 4 9.61 -12.96 -4.06
C ASP A 4 9.01 -11.56 -4.22
N ASP A 5 8.01 -11.45 -5.10
CA ASP A 5 7.31 -10.20 -5.37
C ASP A 5 6.55 -9.66 -4.15
N ALA A 6 6.13 -10.55 -3.24
CA ALA A 6 5.43 -10.17 -2.02
C ALA A 6 6.37 -9.46 -1.03
N ASP A 7 7.61 -9.95 -0.91
CA ASP A 7 8.69 -9.33 -0.14
C ASP A 7 9.04 -7.95 -0.70
N LEU A 8 9.10 -7.81 -2.03
CA LEU A 8 9.36 -6.51 -2.68
C LEU A 8 8.21 -5.52 -2.46
N LEU A 9 6.96 -5.97 -2.54
CA LEU A 9 5.78 -5.17 -2.23
C LEU A 9 5.79 -4.72 -0.76
N ALA A 10 6.01 -5.63 0.17
CA ALA A 10 6.06 -5.31 1.59
C ALA A 10 7.24 -4.39 1.96
N TYR A 11 8.37 -4.49 1.26
CA TYR A 11 9.47 -3.54 1.35
C TYR A 11 9.05 -2.13 0.90
N VAL A 12 8.41 -2.01 -0.27
CA VAL A 12 7.89 -0.73 -0.80
C VAL A 12 6.80 -0.15 0.12
N ASP A 13 6.01 -1.00 0.77
CA ASP A 13 5.01 -0.64 1.77
C ASP A 13 5.56 -0.35 3.16
N ARG A 14 6.87 -0.54 3.39
CA ARG A 14 7.53 -0.37 4.69
C ARG A 14 6.89 -1.21 5.80
N THR A 15 6.33 -2.35 5.43
CA THR A 15 5.72 -3.32 6.36
C THR A 15 6.64 -4.50 6.68
N LEU A 16 7.79 -4.56 6.00
CA LEU A 16 8.81 -5.59 6.20
C LEU A 16 9.61 -5.38 7.50
N ALA A 17 10.03 -6.47 8.14
CA ALA A 17 10.95 -6.40 9.28
C ALA A 17 12.34 -5.88 8.86
N HIS A 18 13.00 -5.11 9.72
CA HIS A 18 14.28 -4.45 9.41
C HIS A 18 15.37 -5.39 8.87
N ALA A 19 15.51 -6.58 9.44
CA ALA A 19 16.51 -7.56 8.97
C ALA A 19 16.25 -7.99 7.52
N ARG A 20 14.98 -8.19 7.16
CA ARG A 20 14.57 -8.58 5.80
C ARG A 20 14.72 -7.41 4.82
N ALA A 21 14.51 -6.17 5.28
CA ALA A 21 14.68 -4.98 4.46
C ALA A 21 16.16 -4.81 4.06
N ALA A 22 17.08 -5.00 5.02
CA ALA A 22 18.52 -4.96 4.75
C ALA A 22 18.97 -6.02 3.73
N ASP A 23 18.35 -7.21 3.75
CA ASP A 23 18.63 -8.23 2.74
C ASP A 23 18.17 -7.81 1.33
N ILE A 24 17.02 -7.13 1.21
CA ILE A 24 16.53 -6.59 -0.06
C ILE A 24 17.44 -5.45 -0.55
N GLU A 25 17.87 -4.56 0.34
CA GLU A 25 18.81 -3.48 0.02
C GLU A 25 20.13 -4.02 -0.53
N ARG A 26 20.68 -5.05 0.12
CA ARG A 26 21.86 -5.76 -0.38
C ARG A 26 21.62 -6.41 -1.74
N ALA A 27 20.47 -7.07 -1.92
CA ALA A 27 20.12 -7.69 -3.20
C ALA A 27 19.90 -6.67 -4.33
N MET A 28 19.40 -5.47 -4.05
CA MET A 28 19.31 -4.37 -5.02
C MET A 28 20.69 -3.87 -5.43
N HIS A 29 21.66 -3.86 -4.51
CA HIS A 29 23.05 -3.50 -4.84
C HIS A 29 23.74 -4.56 -5.71
N GLU A 30 23.35 -5.83 -5.56
CA GLU A 30 23.91 -6.97 -6.30
C GLU A 30 23.18 -7.23 -7.64
N SER A 31 21.91 -6.79 -7.78
CA SER A 31 21.07 -7.07 -8.95
C SER A 31 20.26 -5.86 -9.41
N VAL A 32 20.57 -5.40 -10.62
CA VAL A 32 19.83 -4.32 -11.32
C VAL A 32 18.38 -4.72 -11.59
N ASP A 33 18.08 -6.00 -11.81
CA ASP A 33 16.71 -6.48 -12.01
C ASP A 33 15.84 -6.23 -10.77
N ILE A 34 16.36 -6.58 -9.58
CA ILE A 34 15.65 -6.36 -8.31
C ILE A 34 15.46 -4.87 -8.05
N ALA A 35 16.51 -4.07 -8.29
CA ALA A 35 16.43 -2.61 -8.16
C ALA A 35 15.35 -2.01 -9.07
N ASN A 36 15.30 -2.44 -10.34
CA ASN A 36 14.28 -2.00 -11.29
C ASN A 36 12.89 -2.39 -10.83
N ARG A 37 12.67 -3.64 -10.38
CA ARG A 37 11.37 -4.10 -9.90
C ARG A 37 10.86 -3.28 -8.73
N VAL A 38 11.74 -2.92 -7.77
CA VAL A 38 11.38 -2.01 -6.68
C VAL A 38 10.99 -0.62 -7.21
N ILE A 39 11.72 -0.08 -8.19
CA ILE A 39 11.38 1.21 -8.83
C ILE A 39 9.98 1.14 -9.47
N TRP A 40 9.68 0.07 -10.21
CA TRP A 40 8.35 -0.12 -10.84
C TRP A 40 7.24 -0.21 -9.80
N LEU A 41 7.47 -0.92 -8.69
CA LEU A 41 6.51 -1.04 -7.60
C LEU A 41 6.33 0.28 -6.82
N MET A 42 7.39 1.07 -6.67
CA MET A 42 7.26 2.41 -6.10
C MET A 42 6.49 3.35 -7.02
N ALA A 43 6.70 3.26 -8.33
CA ALA A 43 5.99 4.07 -9.32
C ALA A 43 4.51 3.65 -9.47
N SER A 44 4.18 2.39 -9.19
CA SER A 44 2.79 1.90 -9.20
C SER A 44 1.99 2.36 -7.99
N LYS A 45 2.64 2.86 -6.92
CA LYS A 45 1.92 3.43 -5.79
C LYS A 45 1.11 4.63 -6.21
N PHE A 46 -0.20 4.43 -6.21
CA PHE A 46 -1.15 5.51 -6.39
C PHE A 46 -1.43 6.17 -5.03
N PRO A 47 -1.22 7.49 -4.88
CA PRO A 47 -1.44 8.18 -3.61
C PRO A 47 -2.95 8.41 -3.40
N TYR A 48 -3.68 7.34 -3.11
CA TYR A 48 -5.14 7.35 -2.95
C TYR A 48 -5.61 8.38 -1.93
N THR A 49 -4.94 8.48 -0.77
CA THR A 49 -5.30 9.44 0.27
C THR A 49 -5.14 10.89 -0.18
N GLU A 50 -4.08 11.21 -0.90
CA GLU A 50 -3.82 12.58 -1.38
C GLU A 50 -4.73 12.97 -2.55
N ILE A 51 -5.06 12.01 -3.43
CA ILE A 51 -5.88 12.25 -4.62
C ILE A 51 -7.37 12.22 -4.26
N VAL A 52 -7.83 11.19 -3.55
CA VAL A 52 -9.24 11.05 -3.13
C VAL A 52 -9.58 12.05 -2.04
N GLY A 53 -8.66 12.37 -1.13
CA GLY A 53 -8.88 13.38 -0.09
C GLY A 53 -9.09 14.80 -0.63
N ARG A 54 -8.66 15.08 -1.87
CA ARG A 54 -8.89 16.37 -2.55
C ARG A 54 -10.17 16.39 -3.39
N GLN A 55 -10.85 15.26 -3.55
CA GLN A 55 -12.09 15.22 -4.32
C GLN A 55 -13.23 15.85 -3.52
N SER A 56 -13.96 16.78 -4.14
CA SER A 56 -15.22 17.28 -3.61
C SER A 56 -16.29 16.21 -3.82
N LEU A 57 -16.42 15.31 -2.84
CA LEU A 57 -17.43 14.26 -2.86
C LEU A 57 -18.78 14.84 -2.42
N PRO A 58 -19.91 14.43 -3.04
CA PRO A 58 -21.22 14.80 -2.56
C PRO A 58 -21.42 14.28 -1.13
N ALA A 59 -22.16 15.04 -0.32
CA ALA A 59 -22.49 14.62 1.04
C ALA A 59 -23.17 13.23 1.01
N LEU A 60 -22.83 12.39 2.00
CA LEU A 60 -23.47 11.08 2.13
C LEU A 60 -24.99 11.25 2.25
N PRO A 61 -25.80 10.50 1.47
CA PRO A 61 -27.25 10.50 1.62
C PRO A 61 -27.65 10.13 3.05
N VAL A 62 -28.54 10.91 3.65
CA VAL A 62 -29.00 10.71 5.03
C VAL A 62 -29.54 9.30 5.26
N ALA A 63 -30.28 8.76 4.28
CA ALA A 63 -30.82 7.40 4.34
C ALA A 63 -29.74 6.32 4.47
N LEU A 64 -28.59 6.51 3.81
CA LEU A 64 -27.47 5.58 3.88
C LEU A 64 -26.79 5.64 5.25
N ARG A 65 -26.54 6.84 5.76
CA ARG A 65 -25.97 7.03 7.11
C ARG A 65 -26.83 6.34 8.18
N LEU A 66 -28.14 6.59 8.17
CA LEU A 66 -29.08 5.96 9.11
C LEU A 66 -29.09 4.44 9.03
N ARG A 67 -28.88 3.87 7.84
CA ARG A 67 -28.83 2.41 7.67
C ARG A 67 -27.53 1.83 8.22
N ILE A 68 -26.41 2.52 8.04
CA ILE A 68 -25.12 2.12 8.62
C ILE A 68 -25.19 2.18 10.16
N ASP A 69 -25.73 3.27 10.72
CA ASP A 69 -25.86 3.44 12.17
C ASP A 69 -26.67 2.28 12.79
N ARG A 70 -27.75 1.84 12.13
CA ARG A 70 -28.54 0.69 12.56
C ARG A 70 -27.77 -0.62 12.50
N LEU A 71 -26.92 -0.83 11.49
CA LEU A 71 -26.11 -2.03 11.37
C LEU A 71 -25.02 -2.08 12.44
N ILE A 72 -24.38 -0.94 12.75
CA ILE A 72 -23.39 -0.83 13.82
C ILE A 72 -24.04 -1.08 15.18
N ALA A 73 -25.24 -0.55 15.43
CA ALA A 73 -25.96 -0.76 16.68
C ALA A 73 -26.51 -2.18 16.86
N ALA A 74 -26.57 -2.98 15.79
CA ALA A 74 -27.03 -4.36 15.81
C ALA A 74 -25.88 -5.40 15.87
N ALA A 75 -24.63 -4.94 15.80
CA ALA A 75 -23.42 -5.75 15.92
C ALA A 75 -22.90 -5.76 17.36
#